data_AF-A0AAE3JMZ3-F1
#
_entry.id   AF-A0AAE3JMZ3-F1
#
_cell.length_a   1.000
_cell.length_b   1.000
_cell.length_c   1.000
_cell.angle_alpha   90.00
_cell.angle_beta   90.00
_cell.angle_gamma   90.00
#
_symmetry.space_group_name_H-M   'P 1'
#
loop_
_entity.id
_entity.type
_entity.pdbx_description
1 polymer ?
#
loop_
_entity_poly.entity_id
_entity_poly.type
_entity_poly.pdbx_seq_one_letter_code
_entity_poly.pdbx_strand_id
1 'polypeptide(L)' 'MKILIVDRGGKIPAVKYGGTERVIWGLAKELHNQGHDIVFLVPKGSYCDFAKIIDL' A
#
# COMPACT_ATOMS: atom_id res chain seq x y z
N MET A 1 6.90 1.51 -14.11
CA MET A 1 5.71 0.73 -14.56
C MET A 1 4.52 1.08 -13.68
N LYS A 2 3.28 0.90 -14.14
CA LYS A 2 2.07 1.10 -13.30
C LYS A 2 1.74 -0.20 -12.55
N ILE A 3 1.72 -0.14 -11.22
CA ILE A 3 1.49 -1.32 -10.36
C ILE A 3 0.33 -1.02 -9.41
N LEU A 4 -0.67 -1.89 -9.40
CA LEU A 4 -1.77 -1.87 -8.45
C LEU A 4 -1.55 -2.97 -7.40
N ILE A 5 -1.47 -2.58 -6.14
CA ILE A 5 -1.40 -3.51 -5.01
C ILE A 5 -2.77 -3.52 -4.33
N VAL A 6 -3.38 -4.70 -4.26
CA VAL A 6 -4.72 -4.88 -3.68
C VAL A 6 -4.58 -5.65 -2.38
N ASP A 7 -5.14 -5.11 -1.31
CA ASP A 7 -5.32 -5.83 -0.06
C ASP A 7 -6.71 -5.52 0.50
N ARG A 8 -7.48 -6.57 0.79
CA ARG A 8 -8.83 -6.47 1.38
C ARG A 8 -8.81 -6.69 2.90
N GLY A 9 -7.64 -6.92 3.48
CA GLY A 9 -7.43 -7.18 4.89
C GLY A 9 -7.51 -5.91 5.74
N GLY A 10 -6.43 -5.62 6.45
CA GLY A 10 -6.29 -4.48 7.33
C GLY A 10 -5.96 -3.18 6.60
N LYS A 11 -5.95 -2.08 7.36
CA LYS A 11 -5.55 -0.77 6.86
C LYS A 11 -4.03 -0.67 6.80
N ILE A 12 -3.55 0.04 5.78
CA ILE A 12 -2.14 0.41 5.68
C ILE A 12 -1.93 1.89 6.05
N PRO A 13 -0.82 2.26 6.70
CA PRO A 13 0.19 1.36 7.27
C PRO A 13 -0.35 0.61 8.49
N ALA A 14 0.14 -0.61 8.72
CA ALA A 14 -0.25 -1.38 9.90
C ALA A 14 0.34 -0.78 11.18
N VAL A 15 -0.53 -0.15 11.99
CA VAL A 15 -0.16 0.39 13.31
C VAL A 15 -0.01 -0.73 14.35
N LYS A 16 -0.87 -1.76 14.29
CA LYS A 16 -0.87 -2.91 15.21
C LYS A 16 -0.38 -4.18 14.49
N TYR A 17 -1.05 -5.29 14.70
CA TYR A 17 -0.86 -6.52 13.94
C TYR A 17 -1.29 -6.30 12.49
N GLY A 18 -0.56 -6.92 11.57
CA GLY A 18 -0.78 -6.77 10.12
C GLY A 18 0.47 -7.17 9.35
N GLY A 19 0.72 -8.47 9.26
CA GLY A 19 1.92 -9.00 8.60
C GLY A 19 1.92 -8.70 7.10
N THR A 20 0.80 -8.99 6.43
CA THR A 20 0.61 -8.70 5.01
C THR A 20 0.72 -7.20 4.72
N GLU A 21 0.07 -6.37 5.53
CA GLU A 21 0.03 -4.91 5.42
C GLU A 21 1.44 -4.31 5.53
N ARG A 22 2.30 -4.85 6.42
CA ARG A 22 3.71 -4.43 6.53
C ARG A 22 4.52 -4.83 5.30
N VAL A 23 4.31 -6.05 4.80
CA VAL A 23 5.03 -6.55 3.62
C VAL A 23 4.67 -5.72 2.39
N ILE A 24 3.37 -5.53 2.10
CA ILE A 24 2.95 -4.78 0.92
C ILE A 24 3.36 -3.31 1.02
N TRP A 25 3.36 -2.71 2.21
CA TRP A 25 3.83 -1.35 2.41
C TRP A 25 5.32 -1.18 2.11
N GLY A 26 6.16 -2.07 2.66
CA GLY A 26 7.60 -2.06 2.41
C GLY A 26 7.93 -2.32 0.95
N LEU A 27 7.26 -3.31 0.33
CA LEU A 27 7.40 -3.61 -1.09
C LEU A 27 7.03 -2.40 -1.96
N ALA A 28 5.89 -1.77 -1.70
CA ALA A 28 5.46 -0.59 -2.45
C ALA A 28 6.43 0.58 -2.33
N LYS A 29 6.99 0.80 -1.13
CA LYS A 29 7.98 1.85 -0.90
C LYS A 29 9.23 1.63 -1.74
N GLU A 30 9.73 0.40 -1.78
CA GLU A 30 10.92 0.08 -2.58
C GLU A 30 10.65 0.15 -4.08
N LEU A 31 9.49 -0.33 -4.55
CA LEU A 31 9.08 -0.16 -5.95
C LEU A 31 8.91 1.32 -6.33
N HIS A 32 8.36 2.14 -5.43
CA HIS A 32 8.28 3.59 -5.65
C HIS A 32 9.68 4.22 -5.77
N ASN A 33 10.63 3.86 -4.89
CA ASN A 33 12.01 4.33 -4.95
C ASN A 33 12.72 3.94 -6.27
N GLN A 34 12.34 2.79 -6.85
CA GLN A 34 12.84 2.33 -8.16
C GLN A 34 12.15 3.04 -9.35
N GLY A 35 11.27 4.01 -9.12
CA GLY A 35 10.61 4.81 -10.16
C GLY A 35 9.34 4.17 -10.74
N HIS A 36 8.72 3.24 -10.03
CA HIS A 36 7.41 2.70 -10.41
C HIS A 36 6.25 3.56 -9.90
N ASP A 37 5.17 3.64 -10.69
CA ASP A 37 3.93 4.32 -10.32
C ASP A 37 3.05 3.35 -9.54
N ILE A 38 2.92 3.59 -8.23
CA ILE A 38 2.19 2.70 -7.32
C ILE A 38 0.80 3.25 -7.00
N VAL A 39 -0.19 2.36 -7.04
CA VAL A 39 -1.54 2.60 -6.55
C VAL A 39 -1.92 1.47 -5.59
N PHE A 40 -2.54 1.82 -4.47
CA PHE A 40 -3.14 0.88 -3.54
C PHE A 40 -4.67 0.86 -3.69
N LEU A 41 -5.25 -0.33 -3.65
CA LEU A 41 -6.69 -0.54 -3.46
C LEU A 41 -6.88 -1.26 -2.12
N VAL A 42 -7.25 -0.50 -1.09
CA VAL A 42 -7.17 -0.91 0.33
C VAL A 42 -8.36 -0.35 1.14
N PRO A 43 -8.69 -0.90 2.33
CA PRO A 43 -9.85 -0.47 3.09
C PRO A 43 -9.81 1.02 3.46
N LYS A 44 -11.00 1.64 3.49
CA LYS A 44 -11.18 3.04 3.82
C LYS A 44 -10.45 3.48 5.11
N GLY A 45 -9.78 4.62 5.03
CA GLY A 45 -8.99 5.20 6.11
C GLY A 45 -7.56 4.65 6.18
N SER A 46 -7.14 3.89 5.17
CA SER A 46 -5.72 3.72 4.88
C SER A 46 -5.12 5.06 4.43
N TYR A 47 -3.82 5.24 4.64
CA TYR A 47 -3.08 6.44 4.26
C TYR A 47 -1.74 6.03 3.65
N CYS A 48 -1.21 6.79 2.69
CA CYS A 48 0.12 6.61 2.10
C CYS A 48 0.66 7.96 1.62
N ASP A 49 1.92 8.25 1.94
CA ASP A 49 2.60 9.50 1.63
C ASP A 49 3.35 9.47 0.28
N PHE A 50 3.60 8.28 -0.28
CA PHE A 50 4.38 8.10 -1.51
C PHE A 50 3.60 7.42 -2.67
N ALA A 51 2.38 6.94 -2.43
CA ALA A 51 1.57 6.26 -3.44
C ALA A 51 0.11 6.68 -3.39
N LYS A 52 -0.60 6.56 -4.51
CA LYS A 52 -2.04 6.88 -4.56
C LYS A 52 -2.86 5.78 -3.87
N ILE A 53 -3.90 6.17 -3.15
CA ILE A 53 -4.89 5.25 -2.57
C ILE A 53 -6.21 5.34 -3.32
N ILE A 54 -6.85 4.19 -3.50
CA ILE A 54 -8.24 4.00 -3.87
C ILE A 54 -8.89 3.24 -2.70
N ASP A 55 -9.96 3.80 -2.13
CA ASP A 55 -10.72 3.14 -1.07
C ASP A 55 -11.50 1.95 -1.64
N LEU A 56 -11.42 0.80 -0.97
CA LEU A 56 -12.31 -0.35 -1.12
C LEU A 56 -13.67 -0.12 -0.46
#